data_AF-A0A2D8R9Q1-F1
#
_entry.id   AF-A0A2D8R9Q1-F1
#
_cell.length_a   1.000
_cell.length_b   1.000
_cell.length_c   1.000
_cell.angle_alpha   90.00
_cell.angle_beta   90.00
_cell.angle_gamma   90.00
#
_symmetry.space_group_name_H-M   'P 1'
#
loop_
_entity.id
_entity.type
_entity.pdbx_description
1 polymer ?
#
loop_
_entity_poly.entity_id
_entity_poly.type
_entity_poly.pdbx_seq_one_letter_code
_entity_poly.pdbx_strand_id
1 'polypeptide(L)'
;MAANYLAGTFVTGRVVLTLLVAVWLSGCQERSPSGDESGKAVLENGYAQLYELTSTLKSSDTILNFKQSTDGFGELVSELATDEASMAEYLEALAKEPPGYDLANTGYPEISKRSLNSAKSDRLLSYSPFFGRTKDNFERTYLLSLSNALTQQYHLLEVMIDLERDKERLVMLKEFQSDVSRYYDEVVAKLNRQHFKENVPGPSLEEGA
;
A
#
# COMPACT_ATOMS: atom_id res chain seq x y z
N MET A 1 9.98 -23.15 -73.15
CA MET A 1 8.84 -22.37 -72.60
C MET A 1 8.15 -23.21 -71.54
N ALA A 2 8.41 -22.92 -70.27
CA ALA A 2 7.54 -23.15 -69.11
C ALA A 2 8.29 -22.56 -67.91
N ALA A 3 7.59 -21.76 -67.12
CA ALA A 3 8.14 -20.86 -66.13
C ALA A 3 8.14 -21.48 -64.72
N ASN A 4 8.79 -20.75 -63.79
CA ASN A 4 8.23 -20.31 -62.51
C ASN A 4 8.71 -20.91 -61.16
N TYR A 5 9.22 -19.95 -60.37
CA TYR A 5 9.03 -19.66 -58.94
C TYR A 5 9.78 -20.40 -57.82
N LEU A 6 10.31 -19.54 -56.93
CA LEU A 6 10.37 -19.58 -55.46
C LEU A 6 11.80 -19.59 -54.91
N ALA A 7 12.19 -18.81 -53.90
CA ALA A 7 11.63 -17.63 -53.26
C ALA A 7 12.77 -17.06 -52.39
N GLY A 8 13.08 -15.77 -52.55
CA GLY A 8 13.99 -15.06 -51.66
C GLY A 8 13.22 -14.54 -50.46
N THR A 9 13.27 -15.24 -49.33
CA THR A 9 12.70 -14.77 -48.06
C THR A 9 13.43 -15.43 -46.88
N PHE A 10 14.64 -15.00 -46.55
CA PHE A 10 15.28 -15.46 -45.29
C PHE A 10 16.12 -14.41 -44.55
N VAL A 11 16.39 -13.25 -45.15
CA VAL A 11 17.29 -12.24 -44.55
C VAL A 11 16.54 -11.18 -43.72
N THR A 12 15.26 -10.95 -43.99
CA THR A 12 14.45 -9.92 -43.32
C THR A 12 13.98 -10.28 -41.90
N GLY A 13 13.86 -11.57 -41.57
CA GLY A 13 13.31 -12.00 -40.28
C GLY A 13 14.23 -11.74 -39.07
N ARG A 14 15.55 -11.84 -39.24
CA ARG A 14 16.50 -11.67 -38.12
C ARG A 14 16.71 -10.21 -37.76
N VAL A 15 16.66 -9.29 -38.73
CA VAL A 15 16.87 -7.86 -38.48
C VAL A 15 15.68 -7.24 -37.73
N VAL A 16 14.45 -7.65 -38.08
CA VAL A 16 13.21 -7.17 -37.42
C VAL A 16 13.11 -7.66 -35.98
N LEU A 17 13.56 -8.89 -35.68
CA LEU A 17 13.50 -9.44 -34.32
C LEU A 17 14.47 -8.75 -33.36
N THR A 18 15.68 -8.39 -33.81
CA THR A 18 16.63 -7.62 -32.98
C THR A 18 16.20 -6.16 -32.75
N LEU A 19 15.48 -5.55 -33.69
CA LEU A 19 14.96 -4.18 -33.53
C LEU A 19 13.77 -4.11 -32.54
N LEU A 20 12.94 -5.16 -32.48
CA LEU A 20 11.80 -5.22 -31.56
C LEU A 20 12.21 -5.38 -30.09
N VAL A 21 13.34 -6.03 -29.79
CA VAL A 21 13.84 -6.18 -28.40
C VAL A 21 14.46 -4.88 -27.85
N ALA A 22 15.09 -4.07 -28.71
CA ALA A 22 15.70 -2.79 -28.30
C ALA A 22 14.67 -1.72 -27.92
N VAL A 23 13.45 -1.78 -28.47
CA VAL A 23 12.37 -0.84 -28.15
C VAL A 23 11.77 -1.12 -26.76
N TRP A 24 11.78 -2.36 -26.27
CA TRP A 24 11.31 -2.70 -24.93
C TRP A 24 12.31 -2.33 -23.82
N LEU A 25 13.61 -2.29 -24.11
CA LEU A 25 14.63 -1.85 -23.16
C LEU A 25 14.84 -0.33 -23.12
N SER A 26 14.17 0.41 -24.01
CA SER A 26 14.09 1.87 -23.97
C SER A 26 12.87 2.37 -23.19
N GLY A 27 12.28 1.49 -22.35
CA GLY A 27 11.36 1.92 -21.31
C GLY A 27 12.02 3.02 -20.50
N CYS A 28 11.35 4.17 -20.46
CA CYS A 28 11.76 5.43 -19.85
C CYS A 28 12.96 5.29 -18.93
N GLN A 29 14.13 5.75 -19.39
CA GLN A 29 15.18 6.15 -18.46
C GLN A 29 14.63 7.38 -17.73
N GLU A 30 13.81 7.11 -16.72
CA GLU A 30 13.41 8.06 -15.70
C GLU A 30 14.73 8.56 -15.14
N ARG A 31 15.12 9.75 -15.60
CA ARG A 31 16.25 10.45 -15.02
C ARG A 31 15.87 10.61 -13.57
N SER A 32 16.43 9.75 -12.70
CA SER A 32 16.53 10.01 -11.28
C SER A 32 16.97 11.47 -11.18
N PRO A 33 16.14 12.36 -10.62
CA PRO A 33 16.39 13.78 -10.73
C PRO A 33 17.74 14.03 -10.05
N SER A 34 18.73 14.36 -10.87
CA SER A 34 20.06 14.73 -10.43
C SER A 34 19.92 16.11 -9.80
N GLY A 35 19.73 16.13 -8.48
CA GLY A 35 19.63 17.36 -7.71
C GLY A 35 19.27 17.02 -6.28
N ASP A 36 20.23 17.21 -5.38
CA ASP A 36 20.12 17.06 -3.92
C ASP A 36 18.83 17.71 -3.35
N GLU A 37 18.34 18.79 -3.98
CA GLU A 37 17.08 19.45 -3.61
C GLU A 37 15.80 18.71 -4.03
N SER A 38 15.81 18.01 -5.16
CA SER A 38 14.64 17.28 -5.66
C SER A 38 14.35 16.01 -4.85
N GLY A 39 15.41 15.28 -4.47
CA GLY A 39 15.30 14.11 -3.59
C GLY A 39 14.86 14.50 -2.18
N LYS A 40 15.37 15.63 -1.67
CA LYS A 40 14.96 16.17 -0.37
C LYS A 40 13.48 16.57 -0.35
N ALA A 41 13.01 17.35 -1.33
CA ALA A 41 11.60 17.74 -1.39
C ALA A 41 10.65 16.53 -1.53
N VAL A 42 11.06 15.50 -2.29
CA VAL A 42 10.30 14.25 -2.39
C VAL A 42 10.25 13.52 -1.05
N LEU A 43 11.37 13.46 -0.32
CA LEU A 43 11.45 12.83 0.99
C LEU A 43 10.62 13.59 2.06
N GLU A 44 10.65 14.93 2.04
CA GLU A 44 9.82 15.78 2.90
C GLU A 44 8.33 15.51 2.68
N ASN A 45 7.88 15.46 1.42
CA ASN A 45 6.52 15.07 1.08
C ASN A 45 6.21 13.63 1.53
N GLY A 46 7.19 12.72 1.42
CA GLY A 46 7.08 11.34 1.92
C GLY A 46 6.80 11.27 3.42
N TYR A 47 7.50 12.07 4.23
CA TYR A 47 7.24 12.18 5.67
C TYR A 47 5.84 12.72 5.98
N ALA A 48 5.37 13.73 5.24
CA ALA A 48 4.01 14.24 5.39
C ALA A 48 2.95 13.21 5.00
N GLN A 49 3.16 12.46 3.91
CA GLN A 49 2.27 11.37 3.47
C GLN A 49 2.24 10.22 4.48
N LEU A 50 3.40 9.84 5.02
CA LEU A 50 3.52 8.80 6.03
C LEU A 50 2.77 9.22 7.30
N TYR A 51 2.94 10.48 7.73
CA TYR A 51 2.21 11.03 8.86
C TYR A 51 0.69 11.05 8.63
N GLU A 52 0.21 11.35 7.41
CA GLU A 52 -1.21 11.31 7.08
C GLU A 52 -1.79 9.88 7.16
N LEU A 53 -1.08 8.88 6.63
CA LEU A 53 -1.47 7.46 6.71
C LEU A 53 -1.52 6.99 8.16
N THR A 54 -0.43 7.23 8.87
CA THR A 54 -0.24 6.84 10.27
C THR A 54 -1.28 7.50 11.18
N SER A 55 -1.55 8.79 10.98
CA SER A 55 -2.60 9.50 11.72
C SER A 55 -4.01 8.99 11.44
N THR A 56 -4.24 8.40 10.27
CA THR A 56 -5.50 7.74 9.96
C THR A 56 -5.59 6.39 10.69
N LEU A 57 -4.49 5.63 10.73
CA LEU A 57 -4.44 4.30 11.33
C LEU A 57 -4.37 4.32 12.87
N LYS A 58 -3.78 5.35 13.49
CA LYS A 58 -3.78 5.49 14.96
C LYS A 58 -5.16 5.68 15.56
N SER A 59 -6.14 6.14 14.77
CA SER A 59 -7.55 6.29 15.18
C SER A 59 -8.42 5.11 14.75
N SER A 60 -7.80 4.02 14.29
CA SER A 60 -8.50 2.88 13.71
C SER A 60 -9.35 2.14 14.75
N ASP A 61 -8.85 2.00 15.98
CA ASP A 61 -9.51 1.36 17.12
C ASP A 61 -10.79 2.08 17.60
N THR A 62 -10.98 3.34 17.26
CA THR A 62 -12.18 4.12 17.63
C THR A 62 -13.45 3.45 17.13
N ILE A 63 -13.36 2.68 16.04
CA ILE A 63 -14.50 1.93 15.52
C ILE A 63 -14.95 0.79 16.44
N LEU A 64 -14.05 0.24 17.27
CA LEU A 64 -14.32 -0.83 18.22
C LEU A 64 -15.26 -0.37 19.33
N ASN A 65 -15.28 0.93 19.65
CA ASN A 65 -16.19 1.51 20.66
C ASN A 65 -17.68 1.37 20.28
N PHE A 66 -17.99 1.16 19.00
CA PHE A 66 -19.36 1.15 18.49
C PHE A 66 -19.79 -0.18 17.87
N LYS A 67 -18.87 -1.14 17.71
CA LYS A 67 -19.12 -2.40 17.03
C LYS A 67 -18.54 -3.55 17.87
N GLN A 68 -19.40 -4.51 18.24
CA GLN A 68 -18.91 -5.78 18.78
C GLN A 68 -18.06 -6.48 17.71
N SER A 69 -16.91 -6.98 18.12
CA SER A 69 -15.97 -7.69 17.25
C SER A 69 -15.78 -9.14 17.67
N THR A 70 -15.35 -9.98 16.73
CA THR A 70 -14.93 -11.35 16.97
C THR A 70 -13.59 -11.40 17.70
N ASP A 71 -13.35 -12.51 18.40
CA ASP A 71 -12.12 -12.72 19.18
C ASP A 71 -10.86 -12.46 18.33
N GLY A 72 -9.94 -11.67 18.90
CA GLY A 72 -8.68 -11.26 18.30
C GLY A 72 -8.77 -10.23 17.17
N PHE A 73 -9.96 -9.83 16.68
CA PHE A 73 -10.04 -8.68 15.75
C PHE A 73 -9.77 -7.36 16.50
N GLY A 74 -10.45 -7.16 17.63
CA GLY A 74 -10.27 -5.94 18.42
C GLY A 74 -8.83 -5.77 18.90
N GLU A 75 -8.20 -6.85 19.36
CA GLU A 75 -6.81 -6.85 19.81
C GLU A 75 -5.84 -6.45 18.69
N LEU A 76 -5.93 -7.09 17.51
CA LEU A 76 -5.11 -6.74 16.35
C LEU A 76 -5.26 -5.26 15.95
N VAL A 77 -6.51 -4.76 15.92
CA VAL A 77 -6.77 -3.37 15.53
C VAL A 77 -6.25 -2.39 16.59
N SER A 78 -6.37 -2.71 17.88
CA SER A 78 -5.85 -1.87 18.96
C SER A 78 -4.32 -1.86 19.02
N GLU A 79 -3.67 -3.00 18.78
CA GLU A 79 -2.20 -3.09 18.74
C GLU A 79 -1.65 -2.29 17.56
N LEU A 80 -2.22 -2.48 16.37
CA LEU A 80 -1.91 -1.66 15.19
C LEU A 80 -2.10 -0.16 15.49
N ALA A 81 -3.24 0.23 16.05
CA ALA A 81 -3.50 1.64 16.36
C ALA A 81 -2.46 2.24 17.33
N THR A 82 -1.97 1.44 18.28
CA THR A 82 -0.96 1.86 19.27
C THR A 82 0.41 2.06 18.63
N ASP A 83 0.83 1.15 17.77
CA ASP A 83 2.12 1.28 17.07
C ASP A 83 2.08 2.43 16.06
N GLU A 84 0.97 2.61 15.35
CA GLU A 84 0.76 3.75 14.47
C GLU A 84 0.72 5.07 15.28
N ALA A 85 0.15 5.10 16.48
CA ALA A 85 0.24 6.28 17.34
C ALA A 85 1.70 6.62 17.67
N SER A 86 2.51 5.61 18.00
CA SER A 86 3.93 5.77 18.30
C SER A 86 4.72 6.27 17.08
N MET A 87 4.43 5.75 15.89
CA MET A 87 5.01 6.24 14.63
C MET A 87 4.62 7.70 14.37
N ALA A 88 3.36 8.09 14.61
CA ALA A 88 2.93 9.48 14.44
C ALA A 88 3.65 10.42 15.40
N GLU A 89 3.81 10.04 16.67
CA GLU A 89 4.55 10.81 17.67
C GLU A 89 6.01 11.01 17.27
N TYR A 90 6.66 9.96 16.73
CA TYR A 90 8.02 10.08 16.19
C TYR A 90 8.08 11.09 15.04
N LEU A 91 7.15 11.03 14.10
CA LEU A 91 7.11 11.95 12.96
C LEU A 91 6.84 13.40 13.39
N GLU A 92 5.97 13.60 14.37
CA GLU A 92 5.72 14.92 14.97
C GLU A 92 6.95 15.47 15.71
N ALA A 93 7.72 14.61 16.37
CA ALA A 93 8.98 15.00 17.00
C ALA A 93 10.00 15.38 15.94
N LEU A 94 10.18 14.54 14.91
CA LEU A 94 11.08 14.79 13.80
C LEU A 94 10.77 16.10 13.07
N ALA A 95 9.48 16.41 12.86
CA ALA A 95 9.06 17.65 12.22
C ALA A 95 9.43 18.93 13.00
N LYS A 96 9.68 18.82 14.31
CA LYS A 96 10.10 19.93 15.18
C LYS A 96 11.61 20.13 15.20
N GLU A 97 12.39 19.14 14.74
CA GLU A 97 13.85 19.22 14.70
C GLU A 97 14.32 20.03 13.48
N PRO A 98 15.27 20.98 13.62
CA PRO A 98 15.78 21.75 12.49
C PRO A 98 16.33 20.86 11.36
N PRO A 99 16.00 21.12 10.08
CA PRO A 99 15.33 22.32 9.55
C PRO A 99 13.79 22.35 9.69
N GLY A 100 13.18 21.29 10.20
CA GLY A 100 11.73 21.12 10.36
C GLY A 100 11.06 20.60 9.08
N TYR A 101 9.95 19.87 9.25
CA TYR A 101 9.14 19.35 8.14
C TYR A 101 7.70 19.85 8.26
N ASP A 102 7.11 20.27 7.15
CA ASP A 102 5.68 20.58 7.09
C ASP A 102 4.89 19.28 6.83
N LEU A 103 4.43 18.64 7.92
CA LEU A 103 3.64 17.42 7.84
C LEU A 103 2.25 17.62 7.19
N ALA A 104 1.81 18.86 6.95
CA ALA A 104 0.58 19.13 6.19
C ALA A 104 0.83 19.17 4.67
N ASN A 105 2.09 19.31 4.24
CA ASN A 105 2.45 19.37 2.84
C ASN A 105 2.79 17.98 2.28
N THR A 106 1.77 17.24 1.88
CA THR A 106 1.93 15.90 1.29
C THR A 106 2.45 15.90 -0.15
N GLY A 107 2.58 17.06 -0.78
CA GLY A 107 2.92 17.16 -2.21
C GLY A 107 1.83 16.66 -3.17
N TYR A 108 0.67 16.20 -2.66
CA TYR A 108 -0.43 15.78 -3.52
C TYR A 108 -1.08 16.96 -4.26
N PRO A 109 -1.43 16.78 -5.55
CA PRO A 109 -2.32 17.72 -6.24
C PRO A 109 -3.66 17.86 -5.52
N GLU A 110 -4.26 19.06 -5.56
CA GLU A 110 -5.52 19.35 -4.86
C GLU A 110 -6.67 18.41 -5.27
N ILE A 111 -6.73 18.00 -6.53
CA ILE A 111 -7.74 17.03 -7.00
C ILE A 111 -7.55 15.66 -6.32
N SER A 112 -6.29 15.23 -6.12
CA SER A 112 -5.95 13.98 -5.44
C SER A 112 -6.31 14.06 -3.95
N LYS A 113 -5.98 15.15 -3.27
CA LYS A 113 -6.39 15.38 -1.87
C LYS A 113 -7.91 15.30 -1.70
N ARG A 114 -8.67 15.96 -2.59
CA ARG A 114 -10.14 15.91 -2.56
C ARG A 114 -10.68 14.51 -2.79
N SER A 115 -10.11 13.77 -3.74
CA SER A 115 -10.50 12.38 -4.00
C SER A 115 -10.23 11.47 -2.80
N LEU A 116 -9.05 11.57 -2.19
CA LEU A 116 -8.69 10.84 -0.97
C LEU A 116 -9.63 11.16 0.18
N ASN A 117 -9.91 12.45 0.42
CA ASN A 117 -10.84 12.87 1.48
C ASN A 117 -12.27 12.38 1.24
N SER A 118 -12.74 12.38 -0.01
CA SER A 118 -14.03 11.80 -0.37
C SER A 118 -14.07 10.30 -0.07
N ALA A 119 -13.04 9.55 -0.48
CA ALA A 119 -12.95 8.12 -0.22
C ALA A 119 -12.88 7.81 1.28
N LYS A 120 -12.11 8.59 2.06
CA LYS A 120 -12.05 8.50 3.53
C LYS A 120 -13.43 8.75 4.16
N SER A 121 -14.14 9.79 3.71
CA SER A 121 -15.49 10.13 4.20
C SER A 121 -16.49 9.00 3.92
N ASP A 122 -16.54 8.51 2.68
CA ASP A 122 -17.41 7.39 2.30
C ASP A 122 -17.10 6.13 3.12
N ARG A 123 -15.82 5.88 3.39
CA ARG A 123 -15.37 4.76 4.22
C ARG A 123 -15.89 4.89 5.65
N LEU A 124 -15.71 6.04 6.28
CA LEU A 124 -16.19 6.32 7.64
C LEU A 124 -17.71 6.20 7.73
N LEU A 125 -18.45 6.75 6.76
CA LEU A 125 -19.90 6.61 6.67
C LEU A 125 -20.32 5.14 6.58
N SER A 126 -19.58 4.34 5.80
CA SER A 126 -19.85 2.91 5.67
C SER A 126 -19.63 2.10 6.95
N TYR A 127 -18.93 2.67 7.93
CA TYR A 127 -18.72 2.10 9.26
C TYR A 127 -19.65 2.70 10.32
N SER A 128 -20.53 3.64 9.95
CA SER A 128 -21.47 4.31 10.84
C SER A 128 -22.19 3.33 11.79
N PRO A 129 -22.32 3.65 13.09
CA PRO A 129 -23.05 2.82 14.04
C PRO A 129 -24.51 2.59 13.61
N PHE A 130 -25.13 3.60 13.00
CA PHE A 130 -26.57 3.62 12.71
C PHE A 130 -26.95 3.01 11.35
N PHE A 131 -26.12 3.22 10.33
CA PHE A 131 -26.45 2.83 8.94
C PHE A 131 -25.31 2.06 8.24
N GLY A 132 -24.18 1.87 8.91
CA GLY A 132 -23.01 1.20 8.36
C GLY A 132 -23.11 -0.32 8.39
N ARG A 133 -22.09 -0.98 7.82
CA ARG A 133 -21.95 -2.44 7.81
C ARG A 133 -21.98 -3.01 9.24
N THR A 134 -22.38 -4.27 9.36
CA THR A 134 -22.48 -4.98 10.65
C THR A 134 -21.76 -6.33 10.58
N LYS A 135 -21.26 -6.80 11.74
CA LYS A 135 -20.68 -8.13 11.98
C LYS A 135 -19.64 -8.51 10.91
N ASP A 136 -19.74 -9.71 10.32
CA ASP A 136 -18.79 -10.26 9.35
C ASP A 136 -18.48 -9.33 8.17
N ASN A 137 -19.50 -8.66 7.62
CA ASN A 137 -19.28 -7.74 6.50
C ASN A 137 -18.53 -6.48 6.92
N PHE A 138 -18.67 -6.07 8.19
CA PHE A 138 -17.89 -4.98 8.76
C PHE A 138 -16.43 -5.41 8.92
N GLU A 139 -16.15 -6.50 9.63
CA GLU A 139 -14.78 -6.97 9.91
C GLU A 139 -14.00 -7.29 8.62
N ARG A 140 -14.62 -8.03 7.70
CA ARG A 140 -14.00 -8.31 6.39
C ARG A 140 -13.65 -7.02 5.64
N THR A 141 -14.61 -6.10 5.57
CA THR A 141 -14.39 -4.83 4.86
C THR A 141 -13.30 -4.03 5.54
N TYR A 142 -13.27 -4.02 6.86
CA TYR A 142 -12.31 -3.28 7.66
C TYR A 142 -10.90 -3.85 7.50
N LEU A 143 -10.73 -5.17 7.60
CA LEU A 143 -9.45 -5.83 7.36
C LEU A 143 -8.95 -5.62 5.93
N LEU A 144 -9.83 -5.65 4.92
CA LEU A 144 -9.47 -5.28 3.53
C LEU A 144 -9.02 -3.81 3.42
N SER A 145 -9.58 -2.94 4.25
CA SER A 145 -9.16 -1.55 4.37
C SER A 145 -7.75 -1.44 4.90
N LEU A 146 -7.48 -2.15 5.99
CA LEU A 146 -6.19 -2.15 6.66
C LEU A 146 -5.13 -2.73 5.73
N SER A 147 -5.40 -3.86 5.06
CA SER A 147 -4.44 -4.46 4.13
C SER A 147 -4.04 -3.49 3.01
N ASN A 148 -5.00 -2.72 2.47
CA ASN A 148 -4.72 -1.72 1.45
C ASN A 148 -3.94 -0.51 2.00
N ALA A 149 -4.23 -0.07 3.22
CA ALA A 149 -3.49 1.03 3.86
C ALA A 149 -2.05 0.62 4.19
N LEU A 150 -1.86 -0.55 4.79
CA LEU A 150 -0.55 -1.12 5.14
C LEU A 150 0.30 -1.37 3.88
N THR A 151 -0.30 -1.83 2.79
CA THR A 151 0.42 -1.98 1.50
C THR A 151 0.93 -0.64 0.98
N GLN A 152 0.09 0.41 1.04
CA GLN A 152 0.52 1.75 0.63
C GLN A 152 1.65 2.29 1.52
N GLN A 153 1.52 2.10 2.84
CA GLN A 153 2.52 2.52 3.81
C GLN A 153 3.85 1.78 3.62
N TYR A 154 3.83 0.47 3.37
CA TYR A 154 5.01 -0.34 3.10
C TYR A 154 5.79 0.20 1.89
N HIS A 155 5.11 0.43 0.76
CA HIS A 155 5.78 0.91 -0.45
C HIS A 155 6.22 2.37 -0.34
N LEU A 156 5.51 3.19 0.43
CA LEU A 156 5.97 4.54 0.76
C LEU A 156 7.29 4.47 1.56
N LEU A 157 7.33 3.64 2.59
CA LEU A 157 8.54 3.41 3.40
C LEU A 157 9.69 2.87 2.56
N GLU A 158 9.43 1.94 1.63
CA GLU A 158 10.42 1.40 0.70
C GLU A 158 11.10 2.52 -0.12
N VAL A 159 10.31 3.41 -0.71
CA VAL A 159 10.83 4.56 -1.46
C VAL A 159 11.58 5.54 -0.54
N MET A 160 11.08 5.80 0.67
CA MET A 160 11.74 6.70 1.62
C MET A 160 13.10 6.14 2.07
N ILE A 161 13.20 4.82 2.30
CA ILE A 161 14.44 4.13 2.68
C ILE A 161 15.51 4.30 1.60
N ASP A 162 15.14 4.23 0.32
CA ASP A 162 16.07 4.42 -0.80
C ASP A 162 16.61 5.86 -0.92
N LEU A 163 15.80 6.83 -0.47
CA LEU A 163 16.11 8.26 -0.55
C LEU A 163 16.80 8.80 0.71
N GLU A 164 16.54 8.25 1.88
CA GLU A 164 17.07 8.73 3.16
C GLU A 164 18.59 8.54 3.25
N ARG A 165 19.27 9.59 3.71
CA ARG A 165 20.74 9.65 3.85
C ARG A 165 21.18 9.69 5.30
N ASP A 166 20.30 10.12 6.20
CA ASP A 166 20.52 10.10 7.63
C ASP A 166 20.39 8.67 8.17
N LYS A 167 21.42 8.25 8.90
CA LYS A 167 21.54 6.86 9.35
C LYS A 167 20.54 6.53 10.45
N GLU A 168 20.22 7.48 11.32
CA GLU A 168 19.28 7.27 12.42
C GLU A 168 17.87 7.16 11.88
N ARG A 169 17.49 8.09 10.97
CA ARG A 169 16.20 8.02 10.28
C ARG A 169 16.05 6.78 9.42
N LEU A 170 17.12 6.34 8.75
CA LEU A 170 17.10 5.10 7.96
C LEU A 170 16.83 3.86 8.83
N VAL A 171 17.39 3.79 10.04
CA VAL A 171 17.11 2.70 10.98
C VAL A 171 15.64 2.72 11.37
N MET A 172 15.12 3.88 11.77
CA MET A 172 13.72 4.05 12.16
C MET A 172 12.75 3.69 11.03
N LEU A 173 13.00 4.15 9.80
CA LEU A 173 12.15 3.81 8.64
C LEU A 173 12.11 2.30 8.37
N LYS A 174 13.22 1.59 8.58
CA LYS A 174 13.27 0.12 8.43
C LYS A 174 12.52 -0.59 9.53
N GLU A 175 12.57 -0.09 10.77
CA GLU A 175 11.77 -0.60 11.87
C GLU A 175 10.28 -0.44 11.55
N PHE A 176 9.84 0.76 11.13
CA PHE A 176 8.47 1.00 10.68
C PHE A 176 8.06 0.07 9.53
N GLN A 177 8.94 -0.15 8.54
CA GLN A 177 8.63 -1.07 7.44
C GLN A 177 8.44 -2.51 7.92
N SER A 178 9.26 -2.94 8.88
CA SER A 178 9.14 -4.27 9.49
C SER A 178 7.81 -4.42 10.25
N ASP A 179 7.42 -3.42 11.04
CA ASP A 179 6.15 -3.43 11.77
C ASP A 179 4.96 -3.43 10.82
N VAL A 180 4.97 -2.59 9.79
CA VAL A 180 3.92 -2.55 8.75
C VAL A 180 3.81 -3.91 8.04
N SER A 181 4.94 -4.56 7.72
CA SER A 181 4.94 -5.89 7.11
C SER A 181 4.33 -6.95 8.03
N ARG A 182 4.67 -6.92 9.34
CA ARG A 182 4.09 -7.82 10.34
C ARG A 182 2.57 -7.66 10.40
N TYR A 183 2.08 -6.42 10.52
CA TYR A 183 0.65 -6.16 10.57
C TYR A 183 -0.07 -6.55 9.28
N TYR A 184 0.56 -6.35 8.12
CA TYR A 184 0.00 -6.81 6.85
C TYR A 184 -0.23 -8.32 6.87
N ASP A 185 0.79 -9.09 7.26
CA ASP A 185 0.71 -10.55 7.33
C ASP A 185 -0.36 -11.01 8.32
N GLU A 186 -0.48 -10.38 9.48
CA GLU A 186 -1.50 -10.69 10.48
C GLU A 186 -2.91 -10.38 9.99
N VAL A 187 -3.12 -9.23 9.34
CA VAL A 187 -4.39 -8.83 8.72
C VAL A 187 -4.79 -9.80 7.61
N VAL A 188 -3.86 -10.16 6.72
CA VAL A 188 -4.11 -11.11 5.62
C VAL A 188 -4.40 -12.50 6.16
N ALA A 189 -3.63 -12.97 7.16
CA ALA A 189 -3.87 -14.25 7.79
C ALA A 189 -5.26 -14.29 8.44
N LYS A 190 -5.70 -13.20 9.09
CA LYS A 190 -7.04 -13.08 9.66
C LYS A 190 -8.13 -13.07 8.60
N LEU A 191 -7.96 -12.29 7.51
CA LEU A 191 -8.85 -12.30 6.34
C LEU A 191 -9.05 -13.71 5.77
N ASN A 192 -7.95 -14.42 5.55
CA ASN A 192 -7.98 -15.77 4.99
C ASN A 192 -8.68 -16.77 5.92
N ARG A 193 -8.36 -16.73 7.23
CA ARG A 193 -8.95 -17.64 8.22
C ARG A 193 -10.44 -17.39 8.44
N GLN A 194 -10.89 -16.14 8.42
CA GLN A 194 -12.24 -15.78 8.86
C GLN A 194 -13.21 -15.50 7.70
N HIS A 195 -12.73 -15.07 6.53
CA HIS A 195 -13.60 -14.52 5.48
C HIS A 195 -13.38 -15.08 4.07
N PHE A 196 -12.28 -15.80 3.82
CA PHE A 196 -11.99 -16.39 2.50
C PHE A 196 -11.89 -17.93 2.49
N LYS A 197 -12.29 -18.62 3.56
CA LYS A 197 -12.41 -20.09 3.52
C LYS A 197 -13.33 -20.49 2.37
N GLU A 198 -12.80 -21.31 1.45
CA GLU A 198 -13.60 -22.03 0.45
C GLU A 198 -14.65 -22.88 1.17
N ASN A 199 -15.87 -22.36 1.30
CA ASN A 199 -17.06 -23.21 1.39
C ASN A 199 -17.61 -23.37 -0.02
N VAL A 200 -16.84 -24.05 -0.87
CA VAL A 200 -17.45 -24.83 -1.95
C VAL A 200 -17.61 -26.21 -1.34
N PRO A 201 -18.84 -26.71 -1.09
CA PRO A 201 -19.03 -28.14 -0.99
C PRO A 201 -18.58 -28.69 -2.34
N GLY A 202 -17.34 -29.19 -2.42
CA GLY A 202 -16.91 -29.98 -3.55
C GLY A 202 -17.95 -31.10 -3.72
N PRO A 203 -18.36 -31.44 -4.96
CA PRO A 203 -19.29 -32.53 -5.16
C PRO A 203 -18.74 -33.74 -4.38
N SER A 204 -19.55 -34.24 -3.44
CA SER A 204 -19.27 -35.48 -2.75
C SER A 204 -19.09 -36.54 -3.82
N LEU A 205 -17.84 -36.87 -4.12
CA LEU A 205 -17.52 -38.15 -4.70
C LEU A 205 -17.75 -39.14 -3.57
N GLU A 206 -19.01 -39.51 -3.39
CA GLU A 206 -19.33 -40.85 -2.91
C GLU A 206 -18.69 -41.80 -3.91
N GLU A 207 -17.46 -42.19 -3.59
CA GLU A 207 -16.89 -43.44 -4.03
C GLU A 207 -17.78 -44.56 -3.49
N GLY A 208 -18.46 -45.24 -4.41
CA GLY A 208 -18.62 -46.68 -4.37
C GLY A 208 -19.77 -47.24 -3.52
N ALA A 209 -20.90 -47.48 -4.18
CA ALA A 209 -21.59 -48.77 -4.17
C ALA A 209 -22.30 -49.01 -5.50
#